data_AF-A0A4R4P2S8-F1
#
_entry.id   AF-A0A4R4P2S8-F1
#
_cell.length_a   1.000
_cell.length_b   1.000
_cell.length_c   1.000
_cell.angle_alpha   90.00
_cell.angle_beta   90.00
_cell.angle_gamma   90.00
#
_symmetry.space_group_name_H-M   'P 1'
#
loop_
_entity.id
_entity.type
_entity.pdbx_description
1 polymer ?
#
loop_
_entity_poly.entity_id
_entity_poly.type
_entity_poly.pdbx_seq_one_letter_code
_entity_poly.pdbx_strand_id
1 'polypeptide(L)' 'MTETLGLTPDELLTTTRTVRKRLDLSRPVPIEVVRECIEVAVQAPSGSNRQTWHWMVVTDAAKRAAIGEYYRL' A
#
# COMPACT_ATOMS: atom_id res chain seq x y z
N MET A 1 15.62 6.31 -2.51
CA MET A 1 15.45 5.18 -1.56
C MET A 1 14.89 5.77 -0.29
N THR A 2 13.72 5.31 0.12
CA THR A 2 13.07 5.77 1.35
C THR A 2 13.93 5.33 2.54
N GLU A 3 14.03 6.17 3.58
CA GLU A 3 14.75 5.81 4.80
C GLU A 3 14.09 4.59 5.45
N THR A 4 14.83 3.50 5.62
CA THR A 4 14.34 2.28 6.25
C THR A 4 14.52 2.36 7.76
N LEU A 5 13.50 1.96 8.52
CA LEU A 5 13.63 1.76 9.95
C LEU A 5 14.57 0.58 10.21
N GLY A 6 15.43 0.66 11.23
CA GLY A 6 16.34 -0.41 11.65
C GLY A 6 15.64 -1.57 12.35
N LEU A 7 14.54 -2.07 11.81
CA LEU A 7 13.74 -3.16 12.35
C LEU A 7 14.20 -4.51 11.77
N THR A 8 14.18 -5.55 12.60
CA THR A 8 14.30 -6.94 12.13
C THR A 8 13.05 -7.38 11.35
N PRO A 9 13.12 -8.45 10.54
CA PRO A 9 11.93 -8.99 9.87
C PRO A 9 10.80 -9.37 10.84
N ASP A 10 11.12 -9.96 12.00
CA ASP A 10 10.13 -10.33 12.99
C ASP A 10 9.45 -9.10 13.62
N GLU A 11 10.22 -8.07 13.97
CA GLU A 11 9.67 -6.80 14.47
C GLU A 11 8.79 -6.13 13.42
N LEU A 12 9.24 -6.06 12.18
CA LEU A 12 8.46 -5.48 11.07
C LEU A 12 7.10 -6.19 10.92
N LEU A 13 7.11 -7.52 10.86
CA LEU A 13 5.91 -8.32 10.62
C LEU A 13 4.96 -8.36 11.82
N THR A 14 5.47 -8.37 13.05
CA THR A 14 4.63 -8.46 14.26
C THR A 14 4.09 -7.11 14.74
N THR A 15 4.70 -5.99 14.34
CA THR A 15 4.28 -4.64 14.74
C THR A 15 3.46 -3.90 13.68
N THR A 16 3.48 -4.33 12.42
CA THR A 16 2.65 -3.75 11.36
C THR A 16 1.16 -4.03 11.64
N ARG A 17 0.40 -3.01 12.02
CA ARG A 17 -1.06 -3.12 12.29
C ARG A 17 -1.88 -2.37 11.25
N THR A 18 -3.13 -2.79 11.05
CA THR A 18 -4.10 -2.00 10.28
C THR A 18 -4.40 -0.68 10.98
N VAL A 19 -4.08 0.45 10.35
CA VAL A 19 -4.38 1.79 10.86
C VAL A 19 -5.59 2.38 10.13
N ARG A 20 -6.64 2.76 10.87
CA ARG A 20 -7.90 3.29 10.29
C ARG A 20 -8.29 4.71 10.74
N LYS A 21 -7.81 5.19 11.90
CA LYS A 21 -8.25 6.45 12.51
C LYS A 21 -7.14 7.47 12.79
N ARG A 22 -5.88 7.11 12.59
CA ARG A 22 -4.71 7.94 13.00
C ARG A 22 -3.78 8.25 11.82
N LEU A 23 -4.34 8.39 10.62
CA LEU A 23 -3.59 8.79 9.44
C LEU A 23 -3.66 10.31 9.30
N ASP A 24 -2.52 10.92 8.97
CA ASP A 24 -2.51 12.29 8.44
C ASP A 24 -3.00 12.25 6.98
N LEU A 25 -4.26 12.64 6.78
CA LEU A 25 -4.90 12.63 5.47
C LEU A 25 -4.51 13.84 4.59
N SER A 26 -3.79 14.81 5.16
CA SER A 26 -3.30 15.99 4.43
C SER A 26 -1.93 15.76 3.80
N ARG A 27 -1.16 14.82 4.33
CA ARG A 27 0.17 14.48 3.80
C ARG A 27 0.06 13.81 2.44
N PRO A 28 0.65 14.38 1.37
CA PRO A 28 0.70 13.71 0.08
C PRO A 28 1.56 12.44 0.16
N VAL A 29 1.17 11.41 -0.59
CA VAL A 29 1.98 10.21 -0.81
C VAL A 29 2.57 10.29 -2.21
N PRO A 30 3.90 10.45 -2.37
CA PRO A 30 4.54 10.43 -3.67
C PRO A 30 4.28 9.11 -4.40
N ILE A 31 4.07 9.17 -5.72
CA ILE A 31 3.75 7.97 -6.51
C ILE A 31 4.93 6.99 -6.55
N GLU A 32 6.15 7.48 -6.40
CA GLU A 32 7.39 6.72 -6.35
C GLU A 32 7.41 5.76 -5.14
N VAL A 33 6.87 6.20 -4.00
CA VAL A 33 6.74 5.35 -2.80
C VAL A 33 5.78 4.19 -3.07
N VAL A 34 4.65 4.47 -3.73
CA VAL A 34 3.68 3.42 -4.10
C VAL A 34 4.30 2.43 -5.07
N ARG A 35 5.11 2.91 -6.02
CA ARG A 35 5.84 2.05 -6.97
C ARG A 35 6.86 1.16 -6.27
N GLU A 36 7.66 1.71 -5.35
CA GLU A 36 8.62 0.95 -4.53
C GLU A 36 7.89 -0.16 -3.74
N CYS A 37 6.73 0.13 -3.14
CA CYS A 37 5.92 -0.90 -2.48
C CYS A 37 5.47 -2.02 -3.43
N ILE A 38 5.06 -1.68 -4.66
CA ILE A 38 4.65 -2.68 -5.65
C ILE A 38 5.85 -3.52 -6.11
N GLU A 39 7.03 -2.92 -6.30
CA GLU A 39 8.27 -3.61 -6.66
C GLU A 39 8.69 -4.65 -5.61
N VAL A 40 8.45 -4.36 -4.32
CA VAL A 40 8.60 -5.32 -3.23
C VAL A 40 7.50 -6.39 -3.28
N ALA A 41 6.25 -6.00 -3.49
CA ALA A 41 5.11 -6.93 -3.49
C ALA A 41 5.20 -8.00 -4.59
N VAL A 42 5.73 -7.66 -5.77
CA VAL A 42 5.87 -8.62 -6.89
C VAL A 42 6.92 -9.71 -6.64
N GLN A 43 7.72 -9.61 -5.58
CA GLN A 43 8.62 -10.69 -5.16
C GLN A 43 7.86 -11.90 -4.56
N ALA A 44 6.57 -11.75 -4.27
CA ALA A 44 5.75 -12.85 -3.77
C ALA A 44 5.65 -13.99 -4.81
N PRO A 45 5.70 -15.27 -4.37
CA PRO A 45 5.54 -16.39 -5.29
C PRO A 45 4.14 -16.40 -5.90
N SER A 46 4.05 -16.85 -7.16
CA SER A 46 2.78 -17.08 -7.84
C SER A 46 2.76 -18.43 -8.54
N GLY A 47 1.57 -19.05 -8.63
CA GLY A 47 1.40 -20.35 -9.28
C GLY A 47 1.94 -20.33 -10.71
N SER A 48 2.89 -21.22 -11.01
CA SER A 48 3.61 -21.27 -12.29
C SER A 48 4.23 -19.92 -12.72
N ASN A 49 4.56 -19.05 -11.75
CA ASN A 49 5.05 -17.69 -11.98
C ASN A 49 4.14 -16.84 -12.91
N ARG A 50 2.83 -17.08 -12.91
CA ARG A 50 1.90 -16.38 -13.82
C ARG A 50 1.72 -14.90 -13.50
N GLN A 51 2.00 -14.48 -12.26
CA GLN A 51 1.93 -13.08 -11.83
C GLN A 51 0.63 -12.36 -12.23
N THR A 52 -0.53 -12.99 -12.00
CA THR A 52 -1.84 -12.52 -12.52
C THR A 52 -2.40 -11.28 -11.81
N TRP A 53 -1.63 -10.65 -10.94
CA TRP A 53 -2.04 -9.44 -10.21
C TRP A 53 -2.14 -8.24 -11.15
N HIS A 54 -3.15 -7.41 -10.91
CA HIS A 54 -3.32 -6.12 -11.56
C HIS A 54 -3.42 -5.06 -10.47
N TRP A 55 -2.66 -3.98 -10.62
CA TRP A 55 -2.61 -2.90 -9.64
C TRP A 55 -3.28 -1.65 -10.22
N MET A 56 -4.21 -1.06 -9.48
CA MET A 56 -4.86 0.20 -9.83
C MET A 56 -4.65 1.21 -8.72
N VAL A 57 -3.87 2.26 -9.00
CA VAL A 57 -3.57 3.33 -8.03
C VAL A 57 -4.53 4.49 -8.26
N VAL A 58 -5.37 4.81 -7.26
CA VAL A 58 -6.37 5.88 -7.35
C VAL A 58 -5.87 7.14 -6.62
N THR A 59 -5.33 8.09 -7.36
CA THR A 59 -4.80 9.36 -6.83
C THR A 59 -5.78 10.54 -6.94
N ASP A 60 -6.78 10.44 -7.81
CA ASP A 60 -7.82 11.46 -7.97
C ASP A 60 -8.78 11.46 -6.77
N ALA A 61 -8.96 12.64 -6.18
CA ALA A 61 -9.75 12.78 -4.95
C ALA A 61 -11.24 12.48 -5.16
N ALA A 62 -11.81 12.88 -6.30
CA ALA A 62 -13.22 12.66 -6.59
C ALA A 62 -13.52 11.16 -6.81
N LYS A 63 -12.64 10.45 -7.54
CA LYS A 63 -12.73 8.99 -7.72
C LYS A 63 -12.60 8.25 -6.39
N ARG A 64 -11.64 8.63 -5.53
CA ARG A 64 -11.52 8.03 -4.18
C ARG A 64 -12.80 8.22 -3.36
N ALA A 65 -13.36 9.42 -3.37
CA ALA A 65 -14.60 9.72 -2.65
C ALA A 65 -15.77 8.88 -3.18
N ALA A 66 -15.95 8.82 -4.50
CA ALA A 66 -17.00 8.02 -5.12
C ALA A 66 -16.87 6.52 -4.80
N ILE A 67 -15.65 5.97 -4.83
CA ILE A 67 -15.40 4.57 -4.42
C ILE A 67 -15.75 4.38 -2.94
N GLY A 68 -15.41 5.35 -2.09
CA GLY A 68 -15.68 5.31 -0.65
C GLY A 68 -17.17 5.18 -0.30
N GLU A 69 -18.09 5.67 -1.13
CA GLU A 69 -19.53 5.52 -0.92
C GLU A 69 -19.97 4.06 -0.88
N TYR A 70 -19.36 3.18 -1.69
CA TYR A 70 -19.66 1.75 -1.67
C TYR A 70 -19.25 1.04 -0.37
N TYR A 71 -18.41 1.68 0.45
CA TYR A 71 -17.89 1.13 1.71
C TYR A 71 -18.59 1.70 2.96
N ARG A 72 -19.58 2.59 2.82
CA ARG A 72 -20.42 3.09 3.92
C ARG A 72 -21.58 2.13 4.19
N LEU A 73 -21.31 0.97 4.78
CA LEU A 73 -22.35 0.14 5.39
C LEU A 73 -22.79 0.72 6.74
#